data_AF-D1PNB0-F1
#
_entry.id   AF-D1PNB0-F1
#
_cell.length_a   1.000
_cell.length_b   1.000
_cell.length_c   1.000
_cell.angle_alpha   90.00
_cell.angle_beta   90.00
_cell.angle_gamma   90.00
#
_symmetry.space_group_name_H-M   'P 1'
#
loop_
_entity.id
_entity.type
_entity.pdbx_description
1 polymer ?
#
loop_
_entity_poly.entity_id
_entity_poly.type
_entity_poly.pdbx_seq_one_letter_code
_entity_poly.pdbx_strand_id
1 'polypeptide(L)'
;MIAHLAAWYKPGPAGGRGVFVTDGGYLLEEQRMYAELEAKARGQPIPVVVEIKPVRNRRTLDQNRLMWALLTKMARAYGQTTPETCYLDMLAEYDGGEISYWQVPVAALADLRRAFRVVQVVELLDDEKCTVRIGLGSSHFDRHQMAEFIDRIFDRLAEMGVSDAETTQQYRDWRLQRDG
;
A
#
# COMPACT_ATOMS: atom_id res chain seq x y z
N MET A 1 -8.65 6.55 -5.85
CA MET A 1 -7.32 7.12 -5.54
C MET A 1 -7.31 7.37 -4.05
N ILE A 2 -6.33 6.76 -3.40
CA ILE A 2 -6.02 6.95 -1.98
C ILE A 2 -4.64 7.60 -1.98
N ALA A 3 -4.47 8.73 -1.27
CA ALA A 3 -3.20 9.43 -1.12
C ALA A 3 -2.79 9.42 0.36
N HIS A 4 -1.51 9.12 0.64
CA HIS A 4 -0.99 8.94 1.99
C HIS A 4 -0.02 10.05 2.38
N LEU A 5 -0.53 11.25 2.68
CA LEU A 5 0.32 12.39 3.01
C LEU A 5 0.89 12.33 4.45
N ALA A 6 2.10 12.85 4.61
CA ALA A 6 2.70 13.17 5.91
C ALA A 6 2.41 14.61 6.27
N ALA A 7 1.84 14.85 7.45
CA ALA A 7 1.58 16.18 7.93
C ALA A 7 1.79 16.29 9.44
N TRP A 8 2.25 17.45 9.86
CA TRP A 8 2.31 17.90 11.24
C TRP A 8 1.07 18.72 11.57
N TYR A 9 0.33 18.33 12.60
CA TYR A 9 -0.62 19.24 13.22
C TYR A 9 0.13 20.15 14.20
N LYS A 10 0.19 21.44 13.89
CA LYS A 10 0.71 22.47 14.79
C LYS A 10 -0.45 23.08 15.56
N PRO A 11 -0.51 22.92 16.89
CA PRO A 11 -1.54 23.56 17.70
C PRO A 11 -1.52 25.08 17.49
N GLY A 12 -2.71 25.68 17.43
CA GLY A 12 -2.83 27.14 17.48
C GLY A 12 -2.51 27.66 18.89
N PRO A 13 -2.33 28.98 19.06
CA PRO A 13 -2.28 29.60 20.38
C PRO A 13 -3.55 29.26 21.18
N ALA A 14 -3.51 29.31 22.51
CA ALA A 14 -4.57 28.79 23.39
C ALA A 14 -5.99 29.22 22.95
N GLY A 15 -6.79 28.24 22.49
CA GLY A 15 -8.16 28.43 21.98
C GLY A 15 -8.29 28.65 20.46
N GLY A 16 -7.17 28.77 19.74
CA GLY A 16 -7.12 28.94 18.29
C GLY A 16 -7.07 27.61 17.52
N ARG A 17 -7.56 27.64 16.27
CA ARG A 17 -7.48 26.51 15.35
C ARG A 17 -6.02 26.27 14.95
N GLY A 18 -5.54 25.04 15.13
CA GLY A 18 -4.22 24.63 14.63
C GLY A 18 -4.19 24.47 13.12
N VAL A 19 -2.99 24.23 12.59
CA VAL A 19 -2.76 24.06 11.14
C VAL A 19 -2.11 22.72 10.84
N PHE A 20 -2.49 22.13 9.72
CA PHE A 20 -1.76 21.00 9.15
C PHE A 20 -0.67 21.54 8.23
N VAL A 21 0.55 21.04 8.40
CA VAL A 21 1.69 21.37 7.55
C VAL A 21 2.20 20.06 6.96
N THR A 22 2.15 19.91 5.65
CA THR A 22 2.68 18.72 4.98
C THR A 22 4.20 18.66 5.15
N ASP A 23 4.71 17.47 5.43
CA ASP A 23 6.15 17.21 5.48
C ASP A 23 6.64 17.10 4.03
N GLY A 24 7.56 17.98 3.61
CA GLY A 24 7.97 18.14 2.21
C GLY A 24 8.71 16.94 1.61
N GLY A 25 8.91 15.86 2.38
CA GLY A 25 9.59 14.63 1.94
C GLY A 25 8.94 13.91 0.74
N TYR A 26 7.68 14.23 0.40
CA TYR A 26 6.95 13.60 -0.71
C TYR A 26 6.14 14.60 -1.55
N LEU A 27 6.77 15.73 -1.88
CA LEU A 27 6.22 16.79 -2.74
C LEU A 27 5.55 16.27 -4.02
N LEU A 28 6.07 15.19 -4.62
CA LEU A 28 5.50 14.57 -5.82
C LEU A 28 4.17 13.85 -5.58
N GLU A 29 4.01 13.14 -4.45
CA GLU A 29 2.72 12.51 -4.12
C GLU A 29 1.64 13.56 -3.82
N GLU A 30 2.03 14.62 -3.12
CA GLU A 30 1.16 15.77 -2.86
C GLU A 30 0.75 16.45 -4.17
N GLN A 31 1.72 16.82 -5.02
CA GLN A 31 1.46 17.43 -6.34
C GLN A 31 0.59 16.54 -7.21
N ARG A 32 0.84 15.23 -7.20
CA ARG A 32 0.06 14.27 -7.97
C ARG A 32 -1.36 14.12 -7.44
N MET A 33 -1.54 14.03 -6.12
CA MET A 33 -2.86 14.01 -5.51
C MET A 33 -3.66 15.23 -5.96
N TYR A 34 -3.05 16.43 -5.91
CA TYR A 34 -3.68 17.64 -6.41
C TYR A 34 -3.99 17.56 -7.91
N ALA A 35 -3.05 17.13 -8.75
CA ALA A 35 -3.28 17.02 -10.20
C ALA A 35 -4.44 16.06 -10.55
N GLU A 36 -4.53 14.91 -9.88
CA GLU A 36 -5.62 13.95 -10.08
C GLU A 36 -6.97 14.48 -9.55
N LEU A 37 -6.96 15.20 -8.43
CA LEU A 37 -8.16 15.86 -7.91
C LEU A 37 -8.65 16.96 -8.88
N GLU A 38 -7.76 17.79 -9.40
CA GLU A 38 -8.08 18.83 -10.39
C GLU A 38 -8.68 18.23 -11.68
N ALA A 39 -8.06 17.16 -12.19
CA ALA A 39 -8.56 16.46 -13.37
C ALA A 39 -9.97 15.87 -13.17
N LYS A 40 -10.29 15.42 -11.95
CA LYS A 40 -11.62 14.91 -11.59
C LYS A 40 -12.62 16.01 -11.30
N ALA A 41 -12.19 17.07 -10.63
CA ALA A 41 -12.99 18.23 -10.28
C ALA A 41 -13.51 18.95 -11.53
N ARG A 42 -12.68 19.05 -12.58
CA ARG A 42 -13.01 19.78 -13.83
C ARG A 42 -13.56 21.18 -13.55
N GLY A 43 -12.96 21.86 -12.58
CA GLY A 43 -13.37 23.19 -12.12
C GLY A 43 -14.63 23.23 -11.24
N GLN A 44 -15.18 22.08 -10.85
CA GLN A 44 -16.32 21.98 -9.93
C GLN A 44 -15.92 21.32 -8.61
N PRO A 45 -16.52 21.72 -7.47
CA PRO A 45 -16.30 21.05 -6.21
C PRO A 45 -16.73 19.58 -6.27
N ILE A 46 -15.87 18.68 -5.79
CA ILE A 46 -16.18 17.26 -5.63
C ILE A 46 -16.17 16.87 -4.15
N PRO A 47 -17.06 15.97 -3.71
CA PRO A 47 -17.00 15.43 -2.35
C PRO A 47 -15.75 14.56 -2.20
N VAL A 48 -15.02 14.74 -1.10
CA VAL A 48 -13.85 13.93 -0.75
C VAL A 48 -13.96 13.45 0.69
N VAL A 49 -13.41 12.25 0.96
CA VAL A 49 -13.27 11.72 2.31
C VAL A 49 -11.80 11.82 2.71
N VAL A 50 -11.53 12.46 3.85
CA VAL A 50 -10.19 12.61 4.40
C VAL A 50 -10.13 11.90 5.74
N GLU A 51 -9.23 10.92 5.86
CA GLU A 51 -9.01 10.18 7.11
C GLU A 51 -7.73 10.67 7.77
N ILE A 52 -7.83 11.14 9.02
CA ILE A 52 -6.69 11.64 9.81
C ILE A 52 -6.42 10.67 10.94
N LYS A 53 -5.23 10.07 10.94
CA LYS A 53 -4.80 9.10 11.96
C LYS A 53 -3.56 9.61 12.69
N PRO A 54 -3.54 9.59 14.03
CA PRO A 54 -2.33 9.91 14.78
C PRO A 54 -1.24 8.86 14.49
N VAL A 55 -0.03 9.33 14.22
CA VAL A 55 1.10 8.47 13.90
C VAL A 55 1.68 7.90 15.19
N ARG A 56 1.50 6.60 15.44
CA ARG A 56 2.07 5.91 16.60
C ARG A 56 3.57 5.62 16.43
N ASN A 57 3.97 5.25 15.22
CA ASN A 57 5.37 4.99 14.86
C ASN A 57 5.63 5.56 13.47
N ARG A 58 6.51 6.56 13.39
CA ARG A 58 6.85 7.25 12.14
C ARG A 58 7.49 6.30 11.13
N ARG A 59 8.38 5.40 11.58
CA ARG A 59 9.07 4.42 10.73
C ARG A 59 8.09 3.48 10.03
N THR A 60 7.09 2.97 10.74
CA THR A 60 6.05 2.10 10.15
C THR A 60 5.16 2.84 9.17
N LEU A 61 4.89 4.12 9.42
CA LEU A 61 4.11 4.95 8.52
C LEU A 61 4.90 5.27 7.24
N ASP A 62 6.18 5.57 7.36
CA ASP A 62 7.06 5.83 6.22
C ASP A 62 7.26 4.56 5.37
N GLN A 63 7.37 3.40 6.00
CA GLN A 63 7.34 2.08 5.32
C GLN A 63 6.06 1.84 4.54
N ASN A 64 4.89 2.04 5.16
CA ASN A 64 3.60 1.85 4.49
C ASN A 64 3.41 2.83 3.33
N ARG A 65 3.86 4.08 3.48
CA ARG A 65 3.83 5.08 2.40
C ARG A 65 4.72 4.67 1.25
N LEU A 66 5.97 4.32 1.54
CA LEU A 66 6.92 3.87 0.53
C LEU A 66 6.36 2.68 -0.25
N MET A 67 5.80 1.68 0.44
CA MET A 67 5.12 0.54 -0.18
C MET A 67 4.05 1.00 -1.19
N TRP A 68 3.11 1.86 -0.79
CA TRP A 68 2.05 2.35 -1.68
C TRP A 68 2.58 3.19 -2.85
N ALA A 69 3.60 4.02 -2.62
CA ALA A 69 4.25 4.80 -3.67
C ALA A 69 4.83 3.87 -4.76
N LEU A 70 5.55 2.83 -4.34
CA LEU A 70 6.17 1.85 -5.23
C LEU A 70 5.12 1.02 -5.99
N LEU A 71 4.07 0.55 -5.30
CA LEU A 71 2.95 -0.16 -5.93
C LEU A 71 2.24 0.70 -6.97
N THR A 72 2.19 2.01 -6.74
CA THR A 72 1.61 2.92 -7.72
C THR A 72 2.49 3.11 -8.95
N LYS A 73 3.82 3.09 -8.78
CA LYS A 73 4.76 3.03 -9.92
C LYS A 73 4.60 1.73 -10.70
N MET A 74 4.47 0.61 -9.98
CA MET A 74 4.26 -0.71 -10.57
C MET A 74 2.97 -0.76 -11.39
N ALA A 75 1.86 -0.27 -10.84
CA ALA A 75 0.58 -0.25 -11.53
C ALA A 75 0.62 0.54 -12.84
N ARG A 76 1.38 1.64 -12.87
CA ARG A 76 1.60 2.44 -14.08
C ARG A 76 2.44 1.70 -15.11
N ALA A 77 3.50 1.03 -14.69
CA ALA A 77 4.35 0.26 -15.58
C ALA A 77 3.59 -0.91 -16.23
N TYR A 78 2.63 -1.51 -15.53
CA TYR A 78 1.71 -2.51 -16.10
C TYR A 78 0.63 -1.92 -17.03
N GLY A 79 0.34 -0.61 -16.96
CA GLY A 79 -0.54 0.10 -17.90
C GLY A 79 -2.05 -0.11 -17.77
N GLN A 80 -2.52 -1.20 -17.12
CA GLN A 80 -3.95 -1.50 -16.96
C GLN A 80 -4.32 -2.09 -15.57
N THR A 81 -3.61 -1.70 -14.52
CA THR A 81 -3.89 -2.22 -13.17
C THR A 81 -3.93 -1.11 -12.13
N THR A 82 -4.38 -1.44 -10.93
CA THR A 82 -4.44 -0.52 -9.79
C THR A 82 -3.34 -0.85 -8.78
N PRO A 83 -2.88 0.13 -7.98
CA PRO A 83 -1.94 -0.13 -6.89
C PRO A 83 -2.46 -1.22 -5.93
N GLU A 84 -3.77 -1.25 -5.71
CA GLU A 84 -4.45 -2.25 -4.90
C GLU A 84 -4.38 -3.65 -5.52
N THR A 85 -4.51 -3.77 -6.84
CA THR A 85 -4.30 -5.04 -7.54
C THR A 85 -2.85 -5.50 -7.43
N CYS A 86 -1.88 -4.63 -7.71
CA CYS A 86 -0.46 -4.94 -7.52
C CYS A 86 -0.14 -5.36 -6.09
N TYR A 87 -0.77 -4.71 -5.10
CA TYR A 87 -0.60 -5.08 -3.69
C TYR A 87 -1.06 -6.51 -3.42
N LEU A 88 -2.23 -6.89 -3.94
CA LEU A 88 -2.77 -8.24 -3.77
C LEU A 88 -1.92 -9.30 -4.49
N ASP A 89 -1.41 -8.99 -5.69
CA ASP A 89 -0.53 -9.87 -6.44
C ASP A 89 0.80 -10.08 -5.70
N MET A 90 1.43 -8.99 -5.24
CA MET A 90 2.66 -9.05 -4.44
C MET A 90 2.45 -9.81 -3.12
N LEU A 91 1.31 -9.61 -2.44
CA LEU A 91 0.96 -10.37 -1.25
C LEU A 91 0.71 -11.85 -1.54
N ALA A 92 0.11 -12.18 -2.69
CA ALA A 92 -0.08 -13.56 -3.10
C ALA A 92 1.26 -14.25 -3.38
N GLU A 93 2.25 -13.56 -3.95
CA GLU A 93 3.59 -14.10 -4.14
C GLU A 93 4.45 -14.09 -2.86
N TYR A 94 4.05 -13.31 -1.84
CA TYR A 94 4.78 -13.20 -0.59
C TYR A 94 4.47 -14.37 0.36
N ASP A 95 5.39 -15.33 0.43
CA ASP A 95 5.31 -16.48 1.36
C ASP A 95 5.70 -16.17 2.81
N GLY A 96 6.01 -14.90 3.15
CA GLY A 96 6.51 -14.54 4.48
C GLY A 96 5.44 -14.13 5.50
N GLY A 97 4.17 -14.04 5.13
CA GLY A 97 3.07 -13.71 6.06
C GLY A 97 2.56 -14.94 6.84
N GLU A 98 1.70 -14.72 7.85
CA GLU A 98 0.91 -15.79 8.46
C GLU A 98 -0.07 -16.35 7.42
N ILE A 99 0.42 -17.30 6.63
CA ILE A 99 -0.35 -17.99 5.61
C ILE A 99 -1.06 -19.15 6.27
N SER A 100 -2.38 -19.13 6.22
CA SER A 100 -3.22 -20.23 6.69
C SER A 100 -3.86 -20.94 5.51
N TYR A 101 -3.81 -22.27 5.53
CA TYR A 101 -4.50 -23.13 4.58
C TYR A 101 -5.80 -23.62 5.20
N TRP A 102 -6.92 -23.21 4.62
CA TRP A 102 -8.24 -23.59 5.11
C TRP A 102 -8.94 -24.45 4.06
N GLN A 103 -9.56 -25.55 4.49
CA GLN A 103 -10.48 -26.30 3.65
C GLN A 103 -11.88 -25.71 3.83
N VAL A 104 -12.48 -25.22 2.75
CA VAL A 104 -13.76 -24.49 2.79
C VAL A 104 -14.68 -24.92 1.66
N PRO A 105 -16.01 -24.79 1.83
CA PRO A 105 -16.93 -24.96 0.72
C PRO A 105 -16.66 -23.91 -0.38
N VAL A 106 -16.74 -24.31 -1.65
CA VAL A 106 -16.57 -23.40 -2.81
C VAL A 106 -17.56 -22.23 -2.73
N ALA A 107 -18.78 -22.48 -2.22
CA ALA A 107 -19.79 -21.44 -2.01
C ALA A 107 -19.34 -20.33 -1.03
N ALA A 108 -18.43 -20.62 -0.09
CA ALA A 108 -17.94 -19.66 0.91
C ALA A 108 -16.84 -18.73 0.38
N LEU A 109 -16.31 -18.98 -0.84
CA LEU A 109 -15.22 -18.18 -1.41
C LEU A 109 -15.56 -16.70 -1.54
N ALA A 110 -16.81 -16.37 -1.86
CA ALA A 110 -17.25 -14.98 -2.00
C ALA A 110 -17.17 -14.22 -0.66
N ASP A 111 -17.55 -14.87 0.43
CA ASP A 111 -17.51 -14.27 1.77
C ASP A 111 -16.08 -14.19 2.30
N LEU A 112 -15.26 -15.20 2.05
CA LEU A 112 -13.85 -15.18 2.40
C LEU A 112 -13.10 -14.05 1.68
N ARG A 113 -13.37 -13.82 0.40
CA ARG A 113 -12.79 -12.70 -0.37
C ARG A 113 -13.23 -11.32 0.14
N ARG A 114 -14.34 -11.24 0.89
CA ARG A 114 -14.76 -10.01 1.58
C ARG A 114 -14.04 -9.83 2.93
N ALA A 115 -13.82 -10.94 3.64
CA ALA A 115 -13.24 -10.93 4.99
C ALA A 115 -11.71 -10.83 4.99
N PHE A 116 -11.04 -11.46 4.02
CA PHE A 116 -9.59 -11.56 3.95
C PHE A 116 -9.05 -10.82 2.74
N ARG A 117 -7.81 -10.33 2.86
CA ARG A 117 -7.14 -9.60 1.77
C ARG A 117 -6.66 -10.54 0.68
N VAL A 118 -6.08 -11.68 1.03
CA VAL A 118 -5.65 -12.70 0.07
C VAL A 118 -6.50 -13.94 0.28
N VAL A 119 -7.16 -14.39 -0.79
CA VAL A 119 -7.85 -15.69 -0.84
C VAL A 119 -7.58 -16.31 -2.21
N GLN A 120 -6.70 -17.30 -2.22
CA GLN A 120 -6.30 -18.02 -3.42
C GLN A 120 -6.74 -19.48 -3.28
N VAL A 121 -7.46 -20.00 -4.28
CA VAL A 121 -7.75 -21.44 -4.34
C VAL A 121 -6.47 -22.15 -4.75
N VAL A 122 -5.98 -23.05 -3.91
CA VAL A 122 -4.74 -23.81 -4.14
C VAL A 122 -5.06 -25.17 -4.75
N GLU A 123 -6.15 -25.77 -4.29
CA GLU A 123 -6.58 -27.10 -4.72
C GLU A 123 -8.10 -27.18 -4.69
N LEU A 124 -8.68 -27.77 -5.73
CA LEU A 124 -10.09 -28.15 -5.76
C LEU A 124 -10.17 -29.63 -5.41
N LEU A 125 -10.84 -29.96 -4.30
CA LEU A 125 -10.89 -31.34 -3.79
C LEU A 125 -12.06 -32.11 -4.43
N ASP A 126 -13.21 -31.45 -4.49
CA ASP A 126 -14.43 -31.88 -5.17
C ASP A 126 -15.21 -30.63 -5.66
N ASP A 127 -16.33 -30.82 -6.37
CA ASP A 127 -17.13 -29.69 -6.89
C ASP A 127 -17.74 -28.79 -5.77
N GLU A 128 -17.65 -29.20 -4.51
CA GLU A 128 -18.27 -28.50 -3.37
C GLU A 128 -17.23 -27.90 -2.40
N LYS A 129 -15.97 -28.37 -2.40
CA LYS A 129 -14.93 -28.00 -1.45
C LYS A 129 -13.59 -27.73 -2.12
N CYS A 130 -12.89 -26.76 -1.57
CA CYS A 130 -11.55 -26.39 -2.01
C CYS A 130 -10.64 -26.08 -0.83
N THR A 131 -9.34 -26.25 -1.03
CA THR A 131 -8.31 -25.73 -0.14
C THR A 131 -7.96 -24.33 -0.61
N VAL A 132 -8.09 -23.36 0.28
CA VAL A 132 -7.70 -21.98 0.05
C VAL A 132 -6.49 -21.60 0.89
N ARG A 133 -5.59 -20.85 0.26
CA ARG A 133 -4.54 -20.09 0.92
C ARG A 133 -5.13 -18.73 1.28
N ILE A 134 -5.16 -18.44 2.57
CA ILE A 134 -5.66 -17.18 3.11
C ILE A 134 -4.49 -16.40 3.70
N GLY A 135 -4.39 -15.13 3.33
CA GLY A 135 -3.40 -14.20 3.85
C GLY A 135 -4.04 -12.94 4.42
N LEU A 136 -3.56 -12.55 5.60
CA LEU A 136 -3.82 -11.22 6.17
C LEU A 136 -3.01 -10.18 5.39
N GLY A 137 -3.49 -8.93 5.36
CA GLY A 137 -2.74 -7.84 4.73
C GLY A 137 -1.49 -7.46 5.52
N SER A 138 -0.63 -6.64 4.90
CA SER A 138 0.60 -6.09 5.50
C SER A 138 0.40 -5.32 6.82
N SER A 139 -0.84 -5.03 7.23
CA SER A 139 -1.16 -4.52 8.56
C SER A 139 -0.85 -5.48 9.71
N HIS A 140 -0.67 -6.78 9.42
CA HIS A 140 -0.26 -7.80 10.38
C HIS A 140 1.24 -8.12 10.32
N PHE A 141 1.99 -7.50 9.41
CA PHE A 141 3.41 -7.79 9.26
C PHE A 141 4.19 -7.22 10.44
N ASP A 142 5.13 -8.00 10.94
CA ASP A 142 6.17 -7.49 11.80
C ASP A 142 7.16 -6.60 11.01
N ARG A 143 8.14 -6.02 11.73
CA ARG A 143 9.12 -5.12 11.11
C ARG A 143 10.00 -5.79 10.05
N HIS A 144 10.30 -7.08 10.22
CA HIS A 144 11.13 -7.83 9.29
C HIS A 144 10.33 -8.18 8.03
N GLN A 145 9.11 -8.72 8.21
CA GLN A 145 8.19 -9.05 7.12
C GLN A 145 7.88 -7.83 6.26
N MET A 146 7.60 -6.68 6.89
CA MET A 146 7.35 -5.43 6.15
C MET A 146 8.57 -4.99 5.35
N ALA A 147 9.77 -5.14 5.91
CA ALA A 147 10.99 -4.74 5.23
C ALA A 147 11.30 -5.64 4.03
N GLU A 148 11.16 -6.96 4.18
CA GLU A 148 11.31 -7.93 3.10
C GLU A 148 10.25 -7.71 1.99
N PHE A 149 9.02 -7.38 2.38
CA PHE A 149 7.95 -7.09 1.43
C PHE A 149 8.27 -5.87 0.56
N ILE A 150 8.78 -4.78 1.15
CA ILE A 150 9.21 -3.58 0.40
C ILE A 150 10.37 -3.90 -0.54
N ASP A 151 11.36 -4.68 -0.08
CA ASP A 151 12.49 -5.12 -0.92
C ASP A 151 11.99 -5.86 -2.18
N ARG A 152 11.07 -6.81 -2.03
CA ARG A 152 10.51 -7.55 -3.17
C ARG A 152 9.77 -6.64 -4.15
N ILE A 153 9.11 -5.59 -3.68
CA ILE A 153 8.46 -4.60 -4.57
C ILE A 153 9.52 -3.83 -5.37
N PHE A 154 10.65 -3.46 -4.75
CA PHE A 154 11.78 -2.86 -5.48
C PHE A 154 12.36 -3.82 -6.51
N ASP A 155 12.56 -5.10 -6.16
CA ASP A 155 13.05 -6.12 -7.09
C ASP A 155 12.12 -6.26 -8.29
N ARG A 156 10.80 -6.36 -8.06
CA ARG A 156 9.81 -6.43 -9.15
C ARG A 156 9.81 -5.18 -10.02
N LEU A 157 9.97 -3.99 -9.45
CA LEU A 157 10.12 -2.76 -10.23
C LEU A 157 11.39 -2.79 -11.10
N ALA A 158 12.50 -3.31 -10.58
CA ALA A 158 13.74 -3.46 -11.32
C ALA A 158 13.60 -4.48 -12.47
N GLU A 159 12.94 -5.62 -12.22
CA GLU A 159 12.60 -6.63 -13.26
C GLU A 159 11.76 -6.03 -14.39
N MET A 160 10.84 -5.13 -14.06
CA MET A 160 10.02 -4.39 -15.03
C MET A 160 10.77 -3.27 -15.75
N GLY A 161 12.04 -3.03 -15.43
CA GLY A 161 12.85 -1.94 -16.01
C GLY A 161 12.46 -0.55 -15.49
N VAL A 162 11.75 -0.45 -14.37
CA VAL A 162 11.38 0.82 -13.74
C VAL A 162 12.54 1.29 -12.86
N SER A 163 13.53 1.94 -13.48
CA SER A 163 14.73 2.46 -12.81
C SER A 163 14.91 3.97 -13.03
N ASP A 164 13.88 4.77 -12.72
CA ASP A 164 14.04 6.22 -12.72
C ASP A 164 14.93 6.70 -11.55
N ALA A 165 15.46 7.92 -11.68
CA ALA A 165 16.35 8.51 -10.67
C ALA A 165 15.68 8.59 -9.29
N GLU A 166 14.36 8.77 -9.25
CA GLU A 166 13.58 8.83 -8.02
C GLU A 166 13.51 7.46 -7.33
N THR A 167 13.18 6.39 -8.05
CA THR A 167 13.10 5.02 -7.52
C THR A 167 14.46 4.56 -7.02
N THR A 168 15.53 4.95 -7.73
CA THR A 168 16.91 4.71 -7.30
C THR A 168 17.22 5.42 -5.98
N GLN A 169 16.81 6.68 -5.82
CA GLN A 169 17.01 7.43 -4.59
C GLN A 169 16.17 6.85 -3.44
N GLN A 170 14.90 6.52 -3.70
CA GLN A 170 14.01 5.86 -2.75
C GLN A 170 14.59 4.54 -2.24
N TYR A 171 15.20 3.75 -3.12
CA TYR A 171 15.88 2.51 -2.73
C TYR A 171 17.10 2.77 -1.83
N ARG A 172 17.92 3.77 -2.14
CA ARG A 172 19.08 4.14 -1.30
C ARG A 172 18.65 4.61 0.09
N ASP A 173 17.66 5.50 0.15
CA ASP A 173 17.14 6.03 1.42
C ASP A 173 16.52 4.90 2.26
N TRP A 174 15.80 3.98 1.61
CA TRP A 174 15.25 2.80 2.24
C TRP A 174 16.32 1.90 2.87
N ARG A 175 17.39 1.59 2.12
CA ARG A 175 18.51 0.77 2.63
C ARG A 175 19.20 1.40 3.83
N LEU A 176 19.41 2.72 3.81
CA LEU A 176 20.00 3.45 4.94
C LEU A 176 19.12 3.39 6.20
N GLN A 177 17.80 3.49 6.05
CA GLN A 177 16.85 3.40 7.17
C GLN A 177 16.67 1.98 7.71
N ARG A 178 16.85 0.97 6.86
CA ARG A 178 16.68 -0.43 7.23
C ARG A 178 17.91 -0.99 7.92
N ASP A 179 19.10 -0.71 7.37
CA ASP A 179 20.37 -1.28 7.82
C ASP A 179 21.00 -0.46 8.98
N GLY A 180 20.42 0.70 9.34
CA GLY A 180 20.77 1.54 10.50
C GLY A 180 19.81 1.38 11.68
#